data_AF-A0A7Y7NZB1-F1
#
_entry.id   AF-A0A7Y7NZB1-F1
#
_cell.length_a   1.000
_cell.length_b   1.000
_cell.length_c   1.000
_cell.angle_alpha   90.00
_cell.angle_beta   90.00
_cell.angle_gamma   90.00
#
_symmetry.space_group_name_H-M   'P 1'
#
loop_
_entity.id
_entity.type
_entity.pdbx_description
1 polymer ?
#
loop_
_entity_poly.entity_id
_entity_poly.type
_entity_poly.pdbx_seq_one_letter_code
_entity_poly.pdbx_strand_id
1 'polypeptide(L)' 'WGQELYNWNEPTGGWNGKYKGKEVSAGTYFYVVTVVYNDGSVEEKKGAVTLIR' A
#
# COMPACT_ATOMS: atom_id res chain seq x y z
N TRP A 1 -13.57 5.82 7.64
CA TRP A 1 -12.89 7.13 7.59
C TRP A 1 -11.42 6.89 7.35
N GLY A 2 -10.86 7.46 6.29
CA GLY A 2 -9.48 7.27 5.85
C GLY A 2 -9.29 7.93 4.48
N GLN A 3 -8.08 8.39 4.19
CA GLN A 3 -7.72 8.96 2.90
C GLN A 3 -6.80 7.97 2.17
N GLU A 4 -7.17 7.58 0.95
CA GLU A 4 -6.29 6.79 0.10
C GLU A 4 -5.09 7.64 -0.31
N LEU A 5 -3.90 7.16 0.04
CA LEU A 5 -2.63 7.82 -0.28
C LEU A 5 -2.06 7.31 -1.61
N TYR A 6 -2.27 6.04 -1.92
CA TYR A 6 -1.67 5.41 -3.08
C TYR A 6 -2.51 4.21 -3.49
N ASN A 7 -2.79 4.10 -4.80
CA ASN A 7 -3.29 2.89 -5.40
C ASN A 7 -2.34 2.47 -6.54
N TRP A 8 -2.30 1.18 -6.81
CA TRP A 8 -1.59 0.62 -7.94
C TRP A 8 -2.23 -0.71 -8.34
N ASN A 9 -1.99 -1.15 -9.57
CA ASN A 9 -2.55 -2.38 -10.12
C ASN A 9 -1.50 -3.32 -10.74
N GLU A 10 -0.25 -2.87 -10.89
CA GLU A 10 0.84 -3.69 -11.44
C GLU A 10 1.71 -4.33 -10.34
N PRO A 11 2.20 -5.57 -10.49
CA PRO A 11 3.01 -6.23 -9.47
C PRO A 11 4.29 -5.49 -9.08
N THR A 12 4.82 -4.65 -9.98
CA THR A 12 6.02 -3.83 -9.79
C THR A 12 5.75 -2.49 -9.09
N GLY A 13 4.48 -2.16 -8.85
CA GLY A 13 4.08 -0.96 -8.14
C GLY A 13 4.28 -1.08 -6.63
N GLY A 14 4.27 0.07 -5.96
CA GLY A 14 4.44 0.12 -4.52
C GLY A 14 4.50 1.56 -4.01
N TRP A 15 4.11 1.74 -2.76
CA TRP A 15 4.15 3.04 -2.13
C TRP A 15 5.52 3.31 -1.51
N ASN A 16 6.11 4.46 -1.82
CA ASN A 16 7.45 4.85 -1.37
C ASN A 16 7.44 5.88 -0.22
N GLY A 17 6.32 6.05 0.49
CA GLY A 17 6.20 7.03 1.56
C GLY A 17 5.96 8.48 1.09
N LYS A 18 5.61 8.69 -0.18
CA LYS A 18 5.24 10.01 -0.72
C LYS A 18 3.77 10.08 -1.08
N TYR A 19 3.15 11.23 -0.85
CA TYR A 19 1.81 11.56 -1.31
C TYR A 19 1.85 12.90 -2.04
N LYS A 20 1.39 12.94 -3.30
CA LYS A 20 1.41 14.14 -4.16
C LYS A 20 2.78 14.81 -4.23
N GLY A 21 3.86 14.01 -4.32
CA GLY A 21 5.24 14.49 -4.40
C GLY A 21 5.84 14.98 -3.07
N LYS A 22 5.05 15.04 -1.99
CA LYS A 22 5.51 15.38 -0.64
C LYS A 22 5.70 14.12 0.18
N GLU A 23 6.70 14.12 1.05
CA GLU A 23 6.84 13.06 2.04
C GLU A 23 5.70 13.11 3.03
N VAL A 24 5.16 11.95 3.41
CA VAL A 24 4.19 11.88 4.50
C VAL A 24 4.91 11.80 5.85
N SER A 25 4.20 12.15 6.91
CA SER A 25 4.73 12.11 8.27
C SER A 25 5.12 10.69 8.70
N ALA A 26 6.08 10.59 9.62
CA ALA A 26 6.34 9.32 10.29
C ALA A 26 5.08 8.87 11.04
N GLY A 27 4.80 7.57 11.02
CA GLY A 27 3.57 7.04 11.60
C GLY A 27 3.19 5.67 11.08
N THR A 28 2.07 5.16 11.57
CA THR A 28 1.51 3.87 11.13
C THR A 28 0.47 4.09 10.04
N TYR A 29 0.65 3.42 8.92
CA TYR A 29 -0.25 3.44 7.77
C TYR A 29 -0.81 2.05 7.54
N PHE A 30 -2.06 1.97 7.11
CA PHE A 30 -2.70 0.71 6.78
C PHE A 30 -2.63 0.44 5.28
N TYR A 31 -2.41 -0.81 4.91
CA TYR A 31 -2.47 -1.25 3.53
C TYR A 31 -3.51 -2.37 3.37
N VAL A 32 -4.07 -2.43 2.17
CA VAL A 32 -4.88 -3.53 1.67
C VAL A 32 -4.33 -3.86 0.28
N VAL A 33 -3.92 -5.11 0.08
CA VAL A 33 -3.39 -5.61 -1.18
C VAL A 33 -4.18 -6.84 -1.58
N THR A 34 -4.68 -6.85 -2.80
CA THR A 34 -5.28 -8.04 -3.40
C THR A 34 -4.29 -8.64 -4.38
N VAL A 35 -3.87 -9.88 -4.13
CA VAL A 35 -2.96 -10.64 -4.98
C VAL A 35 -3.79 -11.63 -5.78
N VAL A 36 -3.62 -11.61 -7.10
CA VAL A 36 -4.15 -12.64 -8.00
C VAL A 36 -2.98 -13.48 -8.46
N TYR A 37 -2.99 -14.76 -8.11
CA TYR A 37 -1.96 -15.72 -8.48
C TYR A 37 -2.19 -16.26 -9.89
N ASN A 38 -1.14 -16.84 -10.48
CA ASN A 38 -1.19 -17.41 -11.84
C ASN A 38 -2.20 -18.57 -11.96
N ASP A 39 -2.54 -19.24 -10.85
CA ASP A 39 -3.55 -20.30 -10.79
C ASP A 39 -4.99 -19.75 -10.64
N GLY A 40 -5.16 -18.43 -10.64
CA GLY A 40 -6.44 -17.75 -10.47
C GLY A 40 -6.89 -17.63 -9.01
N SER A 41 -6.11 -18.13 -8.04
CA SER A 41 -6.41 -17.91 -6.63
C SER A 41 -6.22 -16.44 -6.26
N VAL A 42 -7.07 -15.96 -5.35
CA VAL A 42 -7.06 -14.57 -4.88
C VAL A 42 -6.78 -14.57 -3.39
N GLU A 43 -5.76 -13.81 -2.99
CA GLU A 43 -5.44 -13.59 -1.58
C GLU A 43 -5.52 -12.10 -1.25
N GLU A 44 -6.18 -11.78 -0.14
CA GLU A 44 -6.23 -10.43 0.40
C GLU A 44 -5.27 -10.31 1.58
N LYS A 45 -4.33 -9.36 1.50
CA LYS A 45 -3.38 -9.04 2.56
C LYS A 45 -3.70 -7.66 3.12
N LYS A 46 -3.92 -7.63 4.43
CA LYS A 46 -4.18 -6.41 5.19
C LYS A 46 -3.17 -6.30 6.30
N GLY A 47 -2.69 -5.10 6.56
CA GLY A 47 -1.74 -4.88 7.63
C GLY A 47 -1.43 -3.43 7.87
N ALA A 48 -0.47 -3.22 8.77
CA ALA A 48 0.07 -1.94 9.11
C ALA A 48 1.54 -1.88 8.70
N VAL A 49 1.98 -0.74 8.17
CA VAL A 49 3.38 -0.40 7.93
C VAL A 49 3.73 0.81 8.76
N THR A 50 4.86 0.76 9.46
CA THR A 50 5.38 1.91 10.22
C THR A 50 6.43 2.59 9.37
N LEU A 51 6.18 3.86 9.04
CA LEU A 51 7.16 4.72 8.40
C LEU A 51 8.06 5.32 9.49
N ILE A 52 9.31 4.87 9.53
CA ILE A 52 10.37 5.36 10.43
C ILE A 52 11.30 6.27 9.63
N ARG A 53 11.94 7.24 10.31
CA ARG A 53 12.83 8.24 9.72
C ARG A 53 14.17 8.24 10.42
#